data_AF-A0A1F5I7H2-F1
#
_entry.id   AF-A0A1F5I7H2-F1
#
_cell.length_a   1.000
_cell.length_b   1.000
_cell.length_c   1.000
_cell.angle_alpha   90.00
_cell.angle_beta   90.00
_cell.angle_gamma   90.00
#
_symmetry.space_group_name_H-M   'P 1'
#
loop_
_entity.id
_entity.type
_entity.pdbx_description
1 polymer ?
#
loop_
_entity_poly.entity_id
_entity_poly.type
_entity_poly.pdbx_seq_one_letter_code
_entity_poly.pdbx_strand_id
1 'polypeptide(L)'
;MKRLTIFLLLPLSLLIFSTTRIHGVSLEECENDSSANINECIDLFSQKIDELGNQKNTLASQIAQYDTQIKVTQLKISEATNTIEQLEKEIGVLGFRIGYVSESIGRLEELVKKRIVATYQQSFTSNLELILASDDFADVMLRLQYLKQVQENDKKVLASLQETRSNYANQKDEREEKQAAIEENKNKLEILGASLDAQRKDKAAFLAVTKNDESRYQQLLSQARAEFEAIQAIIAGGGVETQVGQVNQGQKIATIIQGASCNSGGTHIHFTVRRPGGVTDNPFKYLKAGVSYEENSGGDPFNPSGDWEWPISPPIKFNQGYGVTWAVQNDPFIKQIYSFHNGIDINSLSSSEVKAVQNGTLYRGTYSGLSGCALRYVRVDHESSDLDTLYLHVNYLL
;
A
#
# COMPACT_ATOMS: atom_id res chain seq x y z
N MET A 1 -21.97 55.60 58.59
CA MET A 1 -20.95 54.54 58.42
C MET A 1 -21.64 53.18 58.53
N LYS A 2 -21.87 52.52 57.40
CA LYS A 2 -22.33 51.12 57.30
C LYS A 2 -21.66 50.54 56.04
N ARG A 3 -20.81 49.53 56.19
CA ARG A 3 -20.34 48.69 55.08
C ARG A 3 -20.64 47.25 55.48
N LEU A 4 -21.61 46.66 54.78
CA LEU A 4 -22.08 45.30 54.94
C LEU A 4 -21.30 44.44 53.93
N THR A 5 -20.43 43.57 54.40
CA THR A 5 -19.66 42.62 53.59
C THR A 5 -20.53 41.38 53.31
N ILE A 6 -20.83 41.14 52.03
CA ILE A 6 -21.55 39.96 51.54
C ILE A 6 -20.51 38.87 51.24
N PHE A 7 -20.57 37.75 51.95
CA PHE A 7 -19.81 36.53 51.65
C PHE A 7 -20.62 35.68 50.64
N LEU A 8 -20.02 35.43 49.48
CA LEU A 8 -20.57 34.57 48.42
C LEU A 8 -20.16 33.12 48.72
N LEU A 9 -21.12 32.27 49.12
CA LEU A 9 -20.94 30.82 49.28
C LEU A 9 -21.13 30.12 47.93
N LEU A 10 -20.06 29.58 47.37
CA LEU A 10 -20.06 28.75 46.15
C LEU A 10 -20.18 27.27 46.56
N PRO A 11 -21.12 26.47 46.03
CA PRO A 11 -21.22 25.06 46.37
C PRO A 11 -20.16 24.26 45.58
N LEU A 12 -19.27 23.59 46.29
CA LEU A 12 -18.29 22.65 45.76
C LEU A 12 -18.99 21.34 45.38
N SER A 13 -19.42 21.19 44.12
CA SER A 13 -19.89 19.89 43.61
C SER A 13 -18.69 18.98 43.34
N LEU A 14 -18.46 18.03 44.25
CA LEU A 14 -17.52 16.93 44.10
C LEU A 14 -18.01 16.03 42.95
N LEU A 15 -17.48 16.24 41.75
CA LEU A 15 -17.56 15.29 40.64
C LEU A 15 -16.69 14.08 41.00
N ILE A 16 -17.33 13.02 41.47
CA ILE A 16 -16.73 11.68 41.56
C ILE A 16 -16.56 11.20 40.12
N PHE A 17 -15.40 11.51 39.51
CA PHE A 17 -14.94 10.80 38.33
C PHE A 17 -14.59 9.37 38.78
N SER A 18 -15.54 8.45 38.60
CA SER A 18 -15.25 7.04 38.53
C SER A 18 -14.30 6.82 37.36
N THR A 19 -13.01 6.67 37.66
CA THR A 19 -12.00 6.23 36.71
C THR A 19 -12.29 4.77 36.38
N THR A 20 -13.08 4.53 35.33
CA THR A 20 -13.04 3.24 34.65
C THR A 20 -11.63 3.09 34.12
N ARG A 21 -10.85 2.20 34.73
CA ARG A 21 -9.59 1.75 34.14
C ARG A 21 -9.94 1.04 32.84
N ILE A 22 -9.80 1.73 31.72
CA ILE A 22 -9.69 1.10 30.40
C ILE A 22 -8.45 0.22 30.50
N HIS A 23 -8.64 -1.09 30.56
CA HIS A 23 -7.52 -2.02 30.40
C HIS A 23 -7.10 -1.90 28.94
N GLY A 24 -6.08 -1.08 28.67
CA GLY A 24 -5.45 -1.04 27.37
C GLY A 24 -4.71 -2.36 27.16
N VAL A 25 -4.97 -3.02 26.03
CA VAL A 25 -4.23 -4.20 25.59
C VAL A 25 -2.74 -3.85 25.56
N SER A 26 -1.89 -4.72 26.08
CA SER A 26 -0.43 -4.50 26.10
C SER A 26 0.26 -5.15 24.91
N LEU A 27 1.46 -4.67 24.56
CA LEU A 27 2.30 -5.32 23.52
C LEU A 27 2.59 -6.79 23.85
N GLU A 28 2.89 -7.09 25.12
CA GLU A 28 3.15 -8.46 25.59
C GLU A 28 1.92 -9.38 25.45
N GLU A 29 0.72 -8.83 25.68
CA GLU A 29 -0.54 -9.54 25.45
C GLU A 29 -0.75 -9.83 23.95
N CYS A 30 -0.52 -8.83 23.10
CA CYS A 30 -0.59 -8.99 21.64
C CYS A 30 0.46 -9.97 21.07
N GLU A 31 1.64 -10.08 21.70
CA GLU A 31 2.67 -11.05 21.33
C GLU A 31 2.24 -12.48 21.67
N ASN A 32 1.61 -12.68 22.83
CA ASN A 32 1.21 -13.99 23.34
C ASN A 32 -0.10 -14.50 22.73
N ASP A 33 -1.14 -13.66 22.69
CA ASP A 33 -2.45 -14.00 22.14
C ASP A 33 -3.13 -12.76 21.56
N SER A 34 -3.17 -12.69 20.23
CA SER A 34 -3.81 -11.59 19.51
C SER A 34 -5.29 -11.84 19.19
N SER A 35 -5.83 -13.03 19.48
CA SER A 35 -7.12 -13.49 18.95
C SER A 35 -8.33 -12.69 19.45
N ALA A 36 -8.27 -12.20 20.70
CA ALA A 36 -9.36 -11.46 21.32
C ALA A 36 -9.41 -9.97 20.93
N ASN A 37 -8.27 -9.37 20.55
CA ASN A 37 -8.11 -7.93 20.35
C ASN A 37 -7.28 -7.63 19.09
N ILE A 38 -7.64 -8.26 17.97
CA ILE A 38 -6.84 -8.21 16.72
C ILE A 38 -6.61 -6.77 16.27
N ASN A 39 -7.64 -5.91 16.35
CA ASN A 39 -7.57 -4.53 15.83
C ASN A 39 -6.72 -3.63 16.73
N GLU A 40 -6.88 -3.73 18.05
CA GLU A 40 -6.01 -3.04 19.00
C GLU A 40 -4.54 -3.50 18.86
N CYS A 41 -4.31 -4.78 18.60
CA CYS A 41 -2.97 -5.29 18.34
C CYS A 41 -2.38 -4.80 17.02
N ILE A 42 -3.18 -4.69 15.95
CA ILE A 42 -2.75 -4.08 14.69
C ILE A 42 -2.30 -2.63 14.93
N ASP A 43 -3.07 -1.86 15.69
CA ASP A 43 -2.75 -0.46 15.99
C ASP A 43 -1.48 -0.34 16.83
N LEU A 44 -1.32 -1.15 17.87
CA LEU A 44 -0.12 -1.18 18.72
C LEU A 44 1.14 -1.56 17.93
N PHE A 45 1.07 -2.61 17.12
CA PHE A 45 2.20 -3.00 16.28
C PHE A 45 2.48 -1.97 15.16
N SER A 46 1.46 -1.29 14.65
CA SER A 46 1.64 -0.20 13.69
C SER A 46 2.38 0.97 14.31
N GLN A 47 2.03 1.37 15.54
CA GLN A 47 2.79 2.37 16.30
C GLN A 47 4.22 1.90 16.56
N LYS A 48 4.42 0.60 16.83
CA LYS A 48 5.75 0.04 17.05
C LYS A 48 6.64 0.11 15.79
N ILE A 49 6.06 -0.07 14.61
CA ILE A 49 6.77 0.09 13.33
C ILE A 49 7.31 1.52 13.19
N ASP A 50 6.53 2.53 13.59
CA ASP A 50 6.94 3.94 13.53
C ASP A 50 8.08 4.23 14.52
N GLU A 51 7.99 3.72 15.75
CA GLU A 51 9.06 3.83 16.74
C GLU A 51 10.37 3.19 16.25
N LEU A 52 10.29 1.95 15.74
CA LEU A 52 11.45 1.24 15.19
C LEU A 52 12.00 1.94 13.95
N GLY A 53 11.12 2.57 13.15
CA GLY A 53 11.47 3.41 12.02
C GLY A 53 12.32 4.62 12.40
N ASN A 54 12.20 5.13 13.63
CA ASN A 54 13.05 6.19 14.17
C ASN A 54 14.38 5.67 14.75
N GLN A 55 14.49 4.35 14.98
CA GLN A 55 15.66 3.68 15.56
C GLN A 55 16.54 2.95 14.53
N LYS A 56 16.32 3.19 13.23
CA LYS A 56 16.91 2.53 12.04
C LYS A 56 18.43 2.26 12.01
N ASN A 57 19.18 2.75 12.99
CA ASN A 57 20.64 2.68 13.00
C ASN A 57 21.19 1.33 13.48
N THR A 58 20.38 0.30 13.75
CA THR A 58 20.89 -1.02 14.17
C THR A 58 20.25 -2.15 13.38
N LEU A 59 20.99 -3.25 13.19
CA LEU A 59 20.48 -4.45 12.53
C LEU A 59 19.26 -5.00 13.27
N ALA A 60 19.32 -5.03 14.60
CA ALA A 60 18.23 -5.50 15.45
C ALA A 60 16.94 -4.69 15.24
N SER A 61 17.04 -3.36 15.16
CA SER A 61 15.87 -2.50 14.88
C SER A 61 15.26 -2.78 13.50
N GLN A 62 16.08 -3.02 12.47
CA GLN A 62 15.60 -3.29 11.12
C GLN A 62 14.94 -4.66 11.01
N ILE A 63 15.49 -5.68 11.67
CA ILE A 63 14.88 -7.01 11.79
C ILE A 63 13.55 -6.91 12.53
N ALA A 64 13.51 -6.23 13.68
CA ALA A 64 12.29 -6.02 14.45
C ALA A 64 11.21 -5.31 13.62
N GLN A 65 11.59 -4.34 12.77
CA GLN A 65 10.65 -3.67 11.88
C GLN A 65 10.03 -4.66 10.88
N TYR A 66 10.85 -5.50 10.23
CA TYR A 66 10.34 -6.54 9.33
C TYR A 66 9.41 -7.53 10.05
N ASP A 67 9.80 -7.99 11.24
CA ASP A 67 8.99 -8.91 12.03
C ASP A 67 7.64 -8.30 12.44
N THR A 68 7.65 -7.02 12.82
CA THR A 68 6.42 -6.31 13.21
C THR A 68 5.51 -6.09 12.00
N GLN A 69 6.06 -5.74 10.83
CA GLN A 69 5.30 -5.61 9.57
C GLN A 69 4.65 -6.94 9.14
N ILE A 70 5.42 -8.03 9.23
CA ILE A 70 4.94 -9.38 8.96
C ILE A 70 3.80 -9.74 9.93
N LYS A 71 3.98 -9.47 11.23
CA LYS A 71 2.96 -9.73 12.25
C LYS A 71 1.68 -8.94 11.99
N VAL A 72 1.76 -7.64 11.66
CA VAL A 72 0.59 -6.83 11.30
C VAL A 72 -0.15 -7.42 10.09
N THR A 73 0.58 -7.82 9.05
CA THR A 73 -0.02 -8.42 7.86
C THR A 73 -0.71 -9.75 8.18
N GLN A 74 -0.11 -10.58 9.03
CA GLN A 74 -0.72 -11.83 9.51
C GLN A 74 -1.99 -11.59 10.35
N LEU A 75 -2.00 -10.55 11.17
CA LEU A 75 -3.19 -10.17 11.95
C LEU A 75 -4.33 -9.68 11.04
N LYS A 76 -4.02 -8.86 10.03
CA LYS A 76 -5.01 -8.44 9.01
C LYS A 76 -5.57 -9.61 8.21
N ILE A 77 -4.74 -10.60 7.89
CA ILE A 77 -5.21 -11.85 7.27
C ILE A 77 -6.18 -12.56 8.22
N SER A 78 -5.83 -12.69 9.50
CA SER A 78 -6.69 -13.33 10.51
C SER A 78 -8.02 -12.59 10.69
N GLU A 79 -8.00 -11.26 10.72
CA GLU A 79 -9.20 -10.41 10.78
C GLU A 79 -10.12 -10.65 9.58
N ALA A 80 -9.58 -10.62 8.36
CA ALA A 80 -10.34 -10.85 7.14
C ALA A 80 -10.92 -12.27 7.08
N THR A 81 -10.16 -13.28 7.50
CA THR A 81 -10.63 -14.67 7.60
C THR A 81 -11.78 -14.79 8.60
N ASN A 82 -11.64 -14.25 9.82
CA ASN A 82 -12.69 -14.28 10.84
C ASN A 82 -13.97 -13.56 10.37
N THR A 83 -13.79 -12.44 9.65
CA THR A 83 -14.91 -11.68 9.07
C THR A 83 -15.65 -12.52 8.02
N ILE A 84 -14.93 -13.23 7.15
CA ILE A 84 -15.55 -14.14 6.17
C ILE A 84 -16.32 -15.24 6.89
N GLU A 85 -15.72 -15.92 7.88
CA GLU A 85 -16.40 -16.99 8.63
C GLU A 85 -17.68 -16.51 9.33
N GLN A 86 -17.66 -15.29 9.88
CA GLN A 86 -18.82 -14.70 10.52
C GLN A 86 -19.92 -14.37 9.49
N LEU A 87 -19.55 -13.76 8.36
CA LEU A 87 -20.49 -13.46 7.28
C LEU A 87 -21.11 -14.74 6.68
N GLU A 88 -20.33 -15.81 6.54
CA GLU A 88 -20.82 -17.11 6.07
C GLU A 88 -21.86 -17.71 7.03
N LYS A 89 -21.61 -17.63 8.35
CA LYS A 89 -22.59 -18.05 9.37
C LYS A 89 -23.88 -17.23 9.28
N GLU A 90 -23.76 -15.91 9.16
CA GLU A 90 -24.91 -15.01 9.03
C GLU A 90 -25.72 -15.27 7.76
N ILE A 91 -25.06 -15.47 6.62
CA ILE A 91 -25.71 -15.87 5.36
C ILE A 91 -26.41 -17.22 5.50
N GLY A 92 -25.82 -18.17 6.22
CA GLY A 92 -26.43 -19.45 6.53
C GLY A 92 -27.76 -19.28 7.26
N VAL A 93 -27.76 -18.52 8.36
CA VAL A 93 -28.97 -18.20 9.15
C VAL A 93 -30.01 -17.46 8.31
N LEU A 94 -29.58 -16.46 7.55
CA LEU A 94 -30.44 -15.67 6.66
C LEU A 94 -31.06 -16.54 5.56
N GLY A 95 -30.29 -17.47 5.01
CA GLY A 95 -30.76 -18.46 4.03
C GLY A 95 -31.88 -19.35 4.56
N PHE A 96 -31.74 -19.87 5.78
CA PHE A 96 -32.83 -20.63 6.43
C PHE A 96 -34.09 -19.79 6.64
N ARG A 97 -33.94 -18.53 7.08
CA ARG A 97 -35.06 -17.61 7.30
C ARG A 97 -35.79 -17.27 6.00
N ILE A 98 -35.05 -16.94 4.94
CA ILE A 98 -35.58 -16.66 3.60
C ILE A 98 -36.37 -17.87 3.08
N GLY A 99 -35.85 -19.10 3.26
CA GLY A 99 -36.55 -20.33 2.87
C GLY A 99 -37.90 -20.48 3.57
N TYR A 100 -37.94 -20.34 4.89
CA TYR A 100 -39.17 -20.44 5.69
C TYR A 100 -40.21 -19.37 5.32
N VAL A 101 -39.75 -18.12 5.15
CA VAL A 101 -40.63 -17.00 4.78
C VAL A 101 -41.17 -17.18 3.36
N SER A 102 -40.35 -17.64 2.42
CA SER A 102 -40.76 -17.91 1.04
C SER A 102 -41.90 -18.94 0.96
N GLU A 103 -41.80 -20.03 1.73
CA GLU A 103 -42.84 -21.05 1.78
C GLU A 103 -44.14 -20.50 2.39
N SER A 104 -44.02 -19.72 3.46
CA SER A 104 -45.16 -19.07 4.13
C SER A 104 -45.89 -18.09 3.22
N ILE A 105 -45.15 -17.27 2.47
CA ILE A 105 -45.70 -16.37 1.44
C ILE A 105 -46.46 -17.19 0.39
N GLY A 106 -45.87 -18.27 -0.13
CA GLY A 106 -46.52 -19.12 -1.14
C GLY A 106 -47.87 -19.69 -0.67
N ARG A 107 -47.92 -20.19 0.57
CA ARG A 107 -49.16 -20.70 1.18
C ARG A 107 -50.20 -19.59 1.37
N LEU A 108 -49.79 -18.43 1.89
CA LEU A 108 -50.69 -17.30 2.11
C LEU A 108 -51.26 -16.75 0.80
N GLU A 109 -50.44 -16.66 -0.25
CA GLU A 109 -50.88 -16.24 -1.58
C GLU A 109 -51.93 -17.19 -2.16
N GLU A 110 -51.76 -18.50 -2.01
CA GLU A 110 -52.74 -19.48 -2.48
C GLU A 110 -54.08 -19.33 -1.73
N LEU A 111 -54.04 -19.16 -0.41
CA LEU A 111 -55.24 -18.95 0.42
C LEU A 111 -55.96 -17.64 0.05
N VAL A 112 -55.21 -16.55 -0.09
CA VAL A 112 -55.76 -15.24 -0.50
C VAL A 112 -56.38 -15.34 -1.90
N LYS A 113 -55.74 -16.02 -2.86
CA LYS A 113 -56.32 -16.26 -4.19
C LYS A 113 -57.65 -17.01 -4.13
N LYS A 114 -57.70 -18.13 -3.39
CA LYS A 114 -58.93 -18.91 -3.18
C LYS A 114 -60.04 -18.06 -2.55
N ARG A 115 -59.68 -17.23 -1.55
CA ARG A 115 -60.60 -16.33 -0.87
C ARG A 115 -61.16 -15.26 -1.80
N ILE A 116 -60.32 -14.62 -2.62
CA ILE A 116 -60.75 -13.61 -3.60
C ILE A 116 -61.73 -14.21 -4.60
N VAL A 117 -61.45 -15.40 -5.14
CA VAL A 117 -62.35 -16.10 -6.08
C VAL A 117 -63.69 -16.43 -5.43
N ALA A 118 -63.69 -16.99 -4.21
CA ALA A 118 -64.91 -17.30 -3.47
C ALA A 118 -65.74 -16.03 -3.20
N THR A 119 -65.11 -14.96 -2.72
CA THR A 119 -65.78 -13.68 -2.48
C THR A 119 -66.36 -13.08 -3.77
N TYR A 120 -65.65 -13.18 -4.90
CA TYR A 120 -66.15 -12.74 -6.20
C TYR A 120 -67.37 -13.56 -6.66
N GLN A 121 -67.32 -14.88 -6.56
CA GLN A 121 -68.45 -15.75 -6.86
C GLN A 121 -69.67 -15.42 -5.98
N GLN A 122 -69.44 -15.11 -4.69
CA GLN A 122 -70.48 -14.71 -3.75
C GLN A 122 -71.02 -13.30 -4.02
N SER A 123 -70.23 -12.40 -4.63
CA SER A 123 -70.66 -11.02 -4.94
C SER A 123 -71.78 -10.94 -5.99
N PHE A 124 -72.04 -12.03 -6.71
CA PHE A 124 -73.18 -12.17 -7.61
C PHE A 124 -74.50 -12.49 -6.90
N THR A 125 -74.48 -12.85 -5.61
CA THR A 125 -75.68 -12.84 -4.75
C THR A 125 -75.85 -11.44 -4.17
N SER A 126 -76.99 -10.81 -4.40
CA SER A 126 -77.21 -9.43 -3.96
C SER A 126 -77.33 -9.38 -2.43
N ASN A 127 -76.78 -8.35 -1.78
CA ASN A 127 -77.04 -8.10 -0.35
C ASN A 127 -78.55 -8.02 -0.05
N LEU A 128 -79.37 -7.64 -1.04
CA LEU A 128 -80.83 -7.69 -0.97
C LEU A 128 -81.37 -9.12 -0.91
N GLU A 129 -80.80 -10.08 -1.65
CA GLU A 129 -81.19 -11.50 -1.53
C GLU A 129 -80.82 -12.07 -0.15
N LEU A 130 -79.69 -11.66 0.42
CA LEU A 130 -79.28 -12.09 1.76
C LEU A 130 -80.22 -11.58 2.87
N ILE A 131 -80.76 -10.37 2.70
CA ILE A 131 -81.78 -9.75 3.56
C ILE A 131 -83.17 -10.37 3.32
N LEU A 132 -83.49 -10.79 2.09
CA LEU A 132 -84.76 -11.43 1.77
C LEU A 132 -84.80 -12.92 2.17
N ALA A 133 -83.64 -13.56 2.36
CA ALA A 133 -83.47 -14.96 2.75
C ALA A 133 -83.15 -15.15 4.25
N SER A 134 -83.39 -14.14 5.09
CA SER A 134 -83.21 -14.21 6.55
C SER A 134 -84.55 -14.38 7.27
N ASP A 135 -84.56 -15.13 8.36
CA ASP A 135 -85.78 -15.47 9.10
C ASP A 135 -86.35 -14.29 9.91
N ASP A 136 -85.48 -13.39 10.41
CA ASP A 136 -85.86 -12.18 11.15
C ASP A 136 -84.79 -11.06 11.08
N PHE A 137 -85.09 -9.91 11.69
CA PHE A 137 -84.18 -8.75 11.71
C PHE A 137 -82.88 -9.01 12.51
N ALA A 138 -82.93 -9.86 13.54
CA ALA A 138 -81.74 -10.19 14.33
C ALA A 138 -80.77 -11.05 13.51
N ASP A 139 -81.28 -11.97 12.69
CA ASP A 139 -80.50 -12.78 11.75
C ASP A 139 -79.82 -11.92 10.67
N VAL A 140 -80.52 -10.92 10.12
CA VAL A 140 -79.91 -9.92 9.20
C VAL A 140 -78.73 -9.21 9.87
N MET A 141 -78.92 -8.70 11.10
CA MET A 141 -77.89 -7.98 11.81
C MET A 141 -76.68 -8.86 12.14
N LEU A 142 -76.91 -10.12 12.53
CA LEU A 142 -75.88 -11.10 12.81
C LEU A 142 -75.05 -11.42 11.54
N ARG A 143 -75.70 -11.65 10.40
CA ARG A 143 -75.03 -11.89 9.11
C ARG A 143 -74.20 -10.70 8.66
N LEU A 144 -74.70 -9.47 8.82
CA LEU A 144 -73.95 -8.24 8.54
C LEU A 144 -72.71 -8.08 9.43
N GLN A 145 -72.83 -8.41 10.72
CA GLN A 145 -71.69 -8.42 11.64
C GLN A 145 -70.63 -9.45 11.23
N TYR A 146 -71.03 -10.67 10.85
CA TYR A 146 -70.10 -11.69 10.36
C TYR A 146 -69.42 -11.29 9.05
N LEU A 147 -70.14 -10.71 8.10
CA LEU A 147 -69.57 -10.19 6.86
C LEU A 147 -68.53 -9.11 7.13
N LYS A 148 -68.83 -8.18 8.05
CA LYS A 148 -67.88 -7.14 8.47
C LYS A 148 -66.62 -7.76 9.10
N GLN A 149 -66.77 -8.72 10.01
CA GLN A 149 -65.66 -9.40 10.66
C GLN A 149 -64.76 -10.13 9.65
N VAL A 150 -65.38 -10.78 8.67
CA VAL A 150 -64.70 -11.42 7.54
C VAL A 150 -63.89 -10.40 6.72
N GLN A 151 -64.50 -9.28 6.34
CA GLN A 151 -63.81 -8.24 5.56
C GLN A 151 -62.63 -7.63 6.32
N GLU A 152 -62.78 -7.41 7.63
CA GLU A 152 -61.70 -6.93 8.48
C GLU A 152 -60.55 -7.94 8.58
N ASN A 153 -60.86 -9.23 8.70
CA ASN A 153 -59.86 -10.28 8.71
C ASN A 153 -59.11 -10.37 7.36
N ASP A 154 -59.83 -10.33 6.24
CA ASP A 154 -59.23 -10.39 4.90
C ASP A 154 -58.29 -9.19 4.66
N LYS A 155 -58.66 -7.98 5.12
CA LYS A 155 -57.76 -6.81 5.10
C LYS A 155 -56.50 -7.03 5.94
N LYS A 156 -56.63 -7.61 7.14
CA LYS A 156 -55.47 -7.91 8.01
C LYS A 156 -54.53 -8.93 7.36
N VAL A 157 -55.07 -9.99 6.74
CA VAL A 157 -54.27 -11.00 6.03
C VAL A 157 -53.53 -10.39 4.84
N LEU A 158 -54.19 -9.55 4.04
CA LEU A 158 -53.56 -8.85 2.93
C LEU A 158 -52.43 -7.91 3.38
N ALA A 159 -52.64 -7.14 4.44
CA ALA A 159 -51.62 -6.28 5.03
C ALA A 159 -50.42 -7.11 5.53
N SER A 160 -50.68 -8.21 6.23
CA SER A 160 -49.64 -9.12 6.73
C SER A 160 -48.85 -9.77 5.58
N LEU A 161 -49.50 -10.15 4.49
CA LEU A 161 -48.83 -10.68 3.30
C LEU A 161 -47.92 -9.63 2.64
N GLN A 162 -48.39 -8.39 2.53
CA GLN A 162 -47.60 -7.28 1.98
C GLN A 162 -46.36 -7.01 2.84
N GLU A 163 -46.53 -6.94 4.17
CA GLU A 163 -45.42 -6.78 5.11
C GLU A 163 -44.41 -7.94 5.01
N THR A 164 -44.90 -9.18 4.95
CA THR A 164 -44.06 -10.37 4.82
C THR A 164 -43.26 -10.37 3.51
N ARG A 165 -43.87 -9.94 2.39
CA ARG A 165 -43.18 -9.76 1.11
C ARG A 165 -42.11 -8.68 1.19
N SER A 166 -42.39 -7.57 1.86
CA SER A 166 -41.41 -6.50 2.05
C SER A 166 -40.21 -6.97 2.89
N ASN A 167 -40.46 -7.66 4.00
CA ASN A 167 -39.42 -8.22 4.86
C ASN A 167 -38.58 -9.28 4.13
N TYR A 168 -39.21 -10.07 3.25
CA TYR A 168 -38.50 -11.04 2.42
C TYR A 168 -37.57 -10.38 1.40
N ALA A 169 -38.01 -9.29 0.76
CA ALA A 169 -37.17 -8.51 -0.13
C ALA A 169 -35.95 -7.93 0.61
N ASN A 170 -36.16 -7.26 1.75
CA ASN A 170 -35.08 -6.70 2.55
C ASN A 170 -34.06 -7.78 2.99
N GLN A 171 -34.51 -8.99 3.35
CA GLN A 171 -33.61 -10.09 3.70
C GLN A 171 -32.79 -10.59 2.50
N LYS A 172 -33.34 -10.55 1.29
CA LYS A 172 -32.57 -10.87 0.08
C LYS A 172 -31.51 -9.82 -0.18
N ASP A 173 -31.86 -8.55 -0.08
CA ASP A 173 -30.94 -7.44 -0.27
C ASP A 173 -29.79 -7.53 0.76
N GLU A 174 -30.11 -7.75 2.05
CA GLU A 174 -29.10 -7.97 3.10
C GLU A 174 -28.18 -9.16 2.81
N ARG A 175 -28.72 -10.24 2.23
CA ARG A 175 -27.92 -11.41 1.85
C ARG A 175 -26.96 -11.07 0.72
N GLU A 176 -27.41 -10.33 -0.29
CA GLU A 176 -26.58 -9.90 -1.41
C GLU A 176 -25.45 -8.96 -0.95
N GLU A 177 -25.74 -8.02 -0.04
CA GLU A 177 -24.74 -7.16 0.57
C GLU A 177 -23.67 -7.96 1.33
N LYS A 178 -24.06 -8.95 2.15
CA LYS A 178 -23.12 -9.82 2.87
C LYS A 178 -22.29 -10.68 1.91
N GLN A 179 -22.88 -11.16 0.81
CA GLN A 179 -22.14 -11.89 -0.22
C GLN A 179 -21.09 -11.01 -0.90
N ALA A 180 -21.43 -9.75 -1.22
CA ALA A 180 -20.48 -8.79 -1.76
C ALA A 180 -19.33 -8.51 -0.78
N ALA A 181 -19.63 -8.37 0.51
CA ALA A 181 -18.62 -8.18 1.56
C ALA A 181 -17.66 -9.38 1.70
N ILE A 182 -18.13 -10.61 1.50
CA ILE A 182 -17.26 -11.80 1.46
C ILE A 182 -16.27 -11.71 0.30
N GLU A 183 -16.75 -11.40 -0.90
CA GLU A 183 -15.89 -11.30 -2.08
C GLU A 183 -14.87 -10.16 -1.95
N GLU A 184 -15.25 -9.03 -1.35
CA GLU A 184 -14.31 -7.96 -1.01
C GLU A 184 -13.21 -8.45 -0.05
N ASN A 185 -13.56 -9.19 1.00
CA ASN A 185 -12.58 -9.73 1.95
C ASN A 185 -11.69 -10.81 1.32
N LYS A 186 -12.19 -11.61 0.37
CA LYS A 186 -11.36 -12.56 -0.39
C LYS A 186 -10.31 -11.83 -1.25
N ASN A 187 -10.69 -10.75 -1.93
CA ASN A 187 -9.74 -9.93 -2.67
C ASN A 187 -8.69 -9.29 -1.74
N LYS A 188 -9.10 -8.83 -0.55
CA LYS A 188 -8.17 -8.34 0.49
C LYS A 188 -7.16 -9.44 0.89
N LEU A 189 -7.61 -10.68 1.08
CA LEU A 189 -6.74 -11.80 1.43
C LEU A 189 -5.69 -12.09 0.34
N GLU A 190 -6.05 -12.02 -0.93
CA GLU A 190 -5.09 -12.22 -2.04
C GLU A 190 -3.98 -11.16 -2.01
N ILE A 191 -4.37 -9.88 -1.87
CA ILE A 191 -3.43 -8.75 -1.79
C ILE A 191 -2.53 -8.87 -0.56
N LEU A 192 -3.11 -9.18 0.61
CA LEU A 192 -2.37 -9.36 1.85
C LEU A 192 -1.42 -10.56 1.78
N GLY A 193 -1.82 -11.65 1.12
CA GLY A 193 -0.98 -12.83 0.89
C GLY A 193 0.25 -12.50 0.05
N ALA A 194 0.07 -11.81 -1.08
CA ALA A 194 1.18 -11.36 -1.91
C ALA A 194 2.11 -10.39 -1.16
N SER A 195 1.54 -9.48 -0.36
CA SER A 195 2.32 -8.55 0.48
C SER A 195 3.15 -9.29 1.54
N LEU A 196 2.57 -10.29 2.20
CA LEU A 196 3.26 -11.11 3.21
C LEU A 196 4.45 -11.86 2.60
N ASP A 197 4.27 -12.44 1.42
CA ASP A 197 5.35 -13.15 0.73
C ASP A 197 6.47 -12.21 0.29
N ALA A 198 6.14 -11.01 -0.18
CA ALA A 198 7.11 -9.96 -0.49
C ALA A 198 7.91 -9.54 0.75
N GLN A 199 7.23 -9.24 1.87
CA GLN A 199 7.89 -8.87 3.13
C GLN A 199 8.85 -9.96 3.64
N ARG A 200 8.47 -11.24 3.51
CA ARG A 200 9.32 -12.38 3.87
C ARG A 200 10.55 -12.49 2.96
N LYS A 201 10.37 -12.30 1.65
CA LYS A 201 11.45 -12.31 0.68
C LYS A 201 12.45 -11.18 0.95
N ASP A 202 11.95 -9.98 1.24
CA ASP A 202 12.79 -8.82 1.54
C ASP A 202 13.58 -9.02 2.83
N LYS A 203 12.94 -9.53 3.89
CA LYS A 203 13.63 -9.90 5.13
C LYS A 203 14.73 -10.94 4.87
N ALA A 204 14.44 -11.98 4.09
CA ALA A 204 15.41 -13.02 3.76
C ALA A 204 16.61 -12.47 2.96
N ALA A 205 16.35 -11.60 1.97
CA ALA A 205 17.40 -10.93 1.21
C ALA A 205 18.27 -10.03 2.11
N PHE A 206 17.64 -9.25 2.99
CA PHE A 206 18.33 -8.41 3.96
C PHE A 206 19.22 -9.22 4.90
N LEU A 207 18.74 -10.36 5.41
CA LEU A 207 19.53 -11.28 6.24
C LEU A 207 20.66 -11.95 5.47
N ALA A 208 20.47 -12.26 4.18
CA ALA A 208 21.55 -12.80 3.34
C ALA A 208 22.69 -11.80 3.14
N VAL A 209 22.35 -10.51 2.98
CA VAL A 209 23.33 -9.43 2.81
C VAL A 209 24.01 -9.07 4.13
N THR A 210 23.27 -8.97 5.24
CA THR A 210 23.82 -8.60 6.56
C THR A 210 24.44 -9.77 7.31
N LYS A 211 24.08 -11.00 6.96
CA LYS A 211 24.50 -12.25 7.64
C LYS A 211 24.23 -12.26 9.14
N ASN A 212 23.20 -11.53 9.58
CA ASN A 212 22.88 -11.34 10.99
C ASN A 212 24.07 -10.78 11.83
N ASP A 213 24.92 -9.95 11.20
CA ASP A 213 26.11 -9.37 11.82
C ASP A 213 25.99 -7.83 11.86
N GLU A 214 25.89 -7.28 13.07
CA GLU A 214 25.77 -5.83 13.31
C GLU A 214 26.99 -5.07 12.75
N SER A 215 28.21 -5.58 12.92
CA SER A 215 29.42 -4.91 12.41
C SER A 215 29.39 -4.83 10.89
N ARG A 216 28.95 -5.91 10.24
CA ARG A 216 28.78 -5.95 8.78
C ARG A 216 27.68 -4.99 8.33
N TYR A 217 26.57 -4.91 9.05
CA TYR A 217 25.50 -3.96 8.78
C TYR A 217 25.98 -2.50 8.87
N GLN A 218 26.68 -2.14 9.95
CA GLN A 218 27.28 -0.81 10.12
C GLN A 218 28.29 -0.49 9.03
N GLN A 219 29.10 -1.47 8.63
CA GLN A 219 30.05 -1.31 7.53
C GLN A 219 29.30 -0.96 6.23
N LEU A 220 28.27 -1.72 5.86
CA LEU A 220 27.48 -1.47 4.65
C LEU A 220 26.79 -0.09 4.66
N LEU A 221 26.22 0.32 5.80
CA LEU A 221 25.66 1.66 5.96
C LEU A 221 26.72 2.76 5.81
N SER A 222 27.85 2.62 6.50
CA SER A 222 28.94 3.61 6.42
C SER A 222 29.49 3.72 5.00
N GLN A 223 29.57 2.58 4.30
CA GLN A 223 30.02 2.48 2.93
C GLN A 223 29.08 3.25 2.00
N ALA A 224 27.78 2.92 2.00
CA ALA A 224 26.81 3.60 1.13
C ALA A 224 26.63 5.09 1.47
N ARG A 225 26.78 5.50 2.74
CA ARG A 225 26.80 6.93 3.13
C ARG A 225 28.00 7.66 2.54
N ALA A 226 29.19 7.08 2.67
CA ALA A 226 30.41 7.67 2.14
C ALA A 226 30.42 7.74 0.61
N GLU A 227 29.79 6.77 -0.07
CA GLU A 227 29.56 6.81 -1.52
C GLU A 227 28.67 7.99 -1.89
N PHE A 228 27.49 8.10 -1.28
CA PHE A 228 26.56 9.19 -1.54
C PHE A 228 27.18 10.56 -1.32
N GLU A 229 27.88 10.76 -0.18
CA GLU A 229 28.59 12.01 0.12
C GLU A 229 29.65 12.34 -0.92
N ALA A 230 30.43 11.34 -1.37
CA ALA A 230 31.43 11.53 -2.40
C ALA A 230 30.81 11.95 -3.74
N ILE A 231 29.73 11.29 -4.17
CA ILE A 231 29.02 11.62 -5.41
C ILE A 231 28.46 13.03 -5.34
N GLN A 232 27.81 13.41 -4.23
CA GLN A 232 27.27 14.77 -4.03
C GLN A 232 28.37 15.84 -4.05
N ALA A 233 29.50 15.59 -3.38
CA ALA A 233 30.62 16.52 -3.39
C ALA A 233 31.23 16.68 -4.79
N ILE A 234 31.37 15.58 -5.55
CA ILE A 234 31.83 15.61 -6.94
C ILE A 234 30.88 16.42 -7.81
N ILE A 235 29.56 16.20 -7.69
CA ILE A 235 28.54 16.95 -8.43
C ILE A 235 28.62 18.44 -8.09
N ALA A 236 28.83 18.80 -6.82
CA ALA A 236 29.03 20.17 -6.37
C ALA A 236 30.38 20.80 -6.77
N GLY A 237 31.26 20.05 -7.44
CA GLY A 237 32.58 20.53 -7.89
C GLY A 237 33.68 20.48 -6.83
N GLY A 238 33.47 19.72 -5.74
CA GLY A 238 34.44 19.56 -4.65
C GLY A 238 35.57 18.57 -4.93
N GLY A 239 35.62 17.94 -6.11
CA GLY A 239 36.69 17.05 -6.50
C GLY A 239 37.98 17.79 -6.89
N VAL A 240 39.12 17.14 -6.70
CA VAL A 240 40.41 17.64 -7.18
C VAL A 240 40.62 17.14 -8.60
N GLU A 241 40.61 18.06 -9.55
CA GLU A 241 40.65 17.75 -10.98
C GLU A 241 41.95 18.19 -11.65
N THR A 242 42.41 17.41 -12.63
CA THR A 242 43.50 17.76 -13.54
C THR A 242 43.00 17.66 -14.97
N GLN A 243 43.16 18.73 -15.75
CA GLN A 243 42.84 18.74 -17.17
C GLN A 243 43.77 17.78 -17.92
N VAL A 244 43.19 16.91 -18.75
CA VAL A 244 43.93 15.96 -19.59
C VAL A 244 44.10 16.50 -21.01
N GLY A 245 43.03 17.05 -21.59
CA GLY A 245 43.02 17.57 -22.96
C GLY A 245 41.68 17.39 -23.66
N GLN A 246 41.63 17.68 -24.96
CA GLN A 246 40.43 17.50 -25.78
C GLN A 246 40.17 16.02 -26.08
N VAL A 247 38.89 15.64 -26.11
CA VAL A 247 38.41 14.31 -26.49
C VAL A 247 37.26 14.41 -27.48
N ASN A 248 37.24 13.48 -28.44
CA ASN A 248 36.14 13.35 -29.38
C ASN A 248 35.07 12.38 -28.84
N GLN A 249 33.83 12.53 -29.32
CA GLN A 249 32.75 11.56 -29.11
C GLN A 249 33.22 10.14 -29.46
N GLY A 250 32.90 9.18 -28.60
CA GLY A 250 33.26 7.77 -28.75
C GLY A 250 34.71 7.44 -28.37
N GLN A 251 35.56 8.44 -28.11
CA GLN A 251 36.92 8.21 -27.64
C GLN A 251 36.90 7.59 -26.23
N LYS A 252 37.74 6.58 -26.00
CA LYS A 252 37.94 5.97 -24.69
C LYS A 252 38.54 6.99 -23.72
N ILE A 253 37.89 7.19 -22.58
CA ILE A 253 38.30 8.14 -21.54
C ILE A 253 38.66 7.46 -20.22
N ALA A 254 38.11 6.28 -19.94
CA ALA A 254 38.38 5.53 -18.72
C ALA A 254 38.03 4.03 -18.87
N THR A 255 38.17 3.28 -17.78
CA THR A 255 37.66 1.90 -17.68
C THR A 255 36.83 1.71 -16.42
N ILE A 256 35.77 0.92 -16.48
CA ILE A 256 34.93 0.56 -15.34
C ILE A 256 35.76 -0.28 -14.36
N ILE A 257 35.74 0.06 -13.08
CA ILE A 257 36.36 -0.77 -12.03
C ILE A 257 35.66 -2.12 -12.00
N GLN A 258 36.43 -3.21 -12.13
CA GLN A 258 35.89 -4.57 -12.04
C GLN A 258 35.81 -4.99 -10.57
N GLY A 259 34.61 -5.31 -10.11
CA GLY A 259 34.32 -5.67 -8.73
C GLY A 259 33.97 -4.46 -7.86
N ALA A 260 34.20 -4.59 -6.55
CA ALA A 260 33.95 -3.51 -5.61
C ALA A 260 34.89 -2.33 -5.90
N SER A 261 34.33 -1.12 -5.82
CA SER A 261 35.07 0.13 -5.98
C SER A 261 34.96 0.95 -4.70
N CYS A 262 35.47 2.19 -4.73
CA CYS A 262 35.46 3.03 -3.55
C CYS A 262 34.03 3.26 -3.05
N ASN A 263 33.75 2.75 -1.86
CA ASN A 263 32.45 2.81 -1.21
C ASN A 263 31.30 2.15 -1.99
N SER A 264 31.59 1.29 -2.98
CA SER A 264 30.57 0.65 -3.82
C SER A 264 30.79 -0.85 -4.00
N GLY A 265 29.70 -1.63 -4.03
CA GLY A 265 29.76 -3.09 -3.93
C GLY A 265 30.00 -3.87 -5.23
N GLY A 266 29.78 -3.27 -6.41
CA GLY A 266 29.78 -4.02 -7.68
C GLY A 266 30.20 -3.21 -8.90
N THR A 267 30.48 -3.92 -9.99
CA THR A 267 30.92 -3.34 -11.27
C THR A 267 29.82 -2.50 -11.91
N HIS A 268 29.97 -1.18 -11.94
CA HIS A 268 29.16 -0.25 -12.72
C HIS A 268 29.89 1.07 -12.92
N ILE A 269 29.36 1.90 -13.81
CA ILE A 269 29.60 3.34 -13.80
C ILE A 269 28.36 4.01 -13.26
N HIS A 270 28.57 5.03 -12.44
CA HIS A 270 27.55 6.02 -12.14
C HIS A 270 27.73 7.17 -13.12
N PHE A 271 26.79 7.32 -14.06
CA PHE A 271 26.83 8.31 -15.13
C PHE A 271 25.85 9.45 -14.84
N THR A 272 26.37 10.67 -14.77
CA THR A 272 25.58 11.88 -14.48
C THR A 272 25.79 12.93 -15.57
N VAL A 273 24.69 13.55 -15.99
CA VAL A 273 24.70 14.81 -16.75
C VAL A 273 24.48 15.96 -15.78
N ARG A 274 25.41 16.90 -15.73
CA ARG A 274 25.44 18.01 -14.77
C ARG A 274 25.37 19.35 -15.48
N ARG A 275 24.49 20.23 -15.00
CA ARG A 275 24.41 21.65 -15.34
C ARG A 275 25.30 22.51 -14.42
N PRO A 276 25.61 23.76 -14.82
CA PRO A 276 26.33 24.69 -13.96
C PRO A 276 25.61 24.87 -12.62
N GLY A 277 26.38 24.95 -11.54
CA GLY A 277 25.83 25.04 -10.18
C GLY A 277 25.46 23.70 -9.54
N GLY A 278 25.84 22.55 -10.12
CA GLY A 278 25.71 21.24 -9.49
C GLY A 278 24.32 20.60 -9.60
N VAL A 279 23.48 21.08 -10.51
CA VAL A 279 22.16 20.49 -10.76
C VAL A 279 22.29 19.35 -11.77
N THR A 280 21.69 18.20 -11.49
CA THR A 280 21.72 17.04 -12.41
C THR A 280 20.47 16.98 -13.28
N ASP A 281 20.64 16.47 -14.49
CA ASP A 281 19.54 16.13 -15.40
C ASP A 281 19.46 14.63 -15.63
N ASN A 282 18.26 14.13 -15.94
CA ASN A 282 18.07 12.73 -16.30
C ASN A 282 18.88 12.40 -17.58
N PRO A 283 19.88 11.50 -17.51
CA PRO A 283 20.71 11.15 -18.66
C PRO A 283 19.93 10.61 -19.87
N PHE A 284 18.78 9.97 -19.66
CA PHE A 284 17.96 9.43 -20.74
C PHE A 284 17.38 10.51 -21.68
N LYS A 285 17.32 11.78 -21.25
CA LYS A 285 16.95 12.88 -22.15
C LYS A 285 17.94 13.07 -23.30
N TYR A 286 19.19 12.66 -23.10
CA TYR A 286 20.30 12.88 -24.01
C TYR A 286 20.74 11.60 -24.71
N LEU A 287 20.68 10.47 -24.02
CA LEU A 287 21.15 9.19 -24.57
C LEU A 287 20.24 8.66 -25.67
N LYS A 288 20.87 8.08 -26.69
CA LYS A 288 20.22 7.54 -27.89
C LYS A 288 19.31 6.35 -27.60
N ALA A 289 18.13 6.35 -28.20
CA ALA A 289 17.19 5.24 -28.13
C ALA A 289 17.68 3.98 -28.88
N GLY A 290 17.04 2.83 -28.60
CA GLY A 290 17.27 1.58 -29.34
C GLY A 290 18.53 0.80 -28.94
N VAL A 291 19.15 1.13 -27.81
CA VAL A 291 20.27 0.34 -27.27
C VAL A 291 19.77 -1.00 -26.73
N SER A 292 20.54 -2.07 -26.94
CA SER A 292 20.28 -3.37 -26.30
C SER A 292 20.65 -3.31 -24.83
N TYR A 293 19.75 -3.76 -23.95
CA TYR A 293 19.99 -3.80 -22.51
C TYR A 293 19.37 -5.04 -21.83
N GLU A 294 19.88 -5.36 -20.65
CA GLU A 294 19.37 -6.31 -19.68
C GLU A 294 18.87 -5.54 -18.45
N GLU A 295 17.62 -5.77 -18.07
CA GLU A 295 16.95 -5.14 -16.94
C GLU A 295 17.40 -5.76 -15.61
N ASN A 296 17.98 -4.95 -14.73
CA ASN A 296 18.43 -5.36 -13.39
C ASN A 296 18.17 -4.27 -12.33
N SER A 297 17.32 -3.29 -12.61
CA SER A 297 17.08 -2.13 -11.73
C SER A 297 15.92 -2.31 -10.75
N GLY A 298 15.20 -3.43 -10.86
CA GLY A 298 13.95 -3.63 -10.12
C GLY A 298 12.74 -2.98 -10.78
N GLY A 299 12.85 -2.62 -12.07
CA GLY A 299 11.76 -2.05 -12.85
C GLY A 299 11.76 -0.52 -12.93
N ASP A 300 12.93 0.13 -12.80
CA ASP A 300 13.04 1.56 -13.06
C ASP A 300 12.69 1.87 -14.53
N PRO A 301 12.10 3.04 -14.82
CA PRO A 301 11.83 3.44 -16.20
C PRO A 301 13.11 3.52 -17.04
N PHE A 302 13.13 2.85 -18.19
CA PHE A 302 14.20 2.93 -19.18
C PHE A 302 13.68 3.56 -20.49
N ASN A 303 13.88 4.87 -20.67
CA ASN A 303 13.27 5.65 -21.75
C ASN A 303 14.24 6.67 -22.40
N PRO A 304 15.38 6.22 -22.96
CA PRO A 304 16.29 7.09 -23.70
C PRO A 304 15.61 7.73 -24.92
N SER A 305 15.80 9.04 -25.12
CA SER A 305 15.12 9.82 -26.17
C SER A 305 16.00 10.83 -26.91
N GLY A 306 17.29 10.90 -26.60
CA GLY A 306 18.20 11.86 -27.23
C GLY A 306 19.00 11.25 -28.39
N ASP A 307 20.14 11.85 -28.69
CA ASP A 307 21.02 11.51 -29.80
C ASP A 307 22.49 11.26 -29.39
N TRP A 308 22.83 11.44 -28.11
CA TRP A 308 24.17 11.18 -27.58
C TRP A 308 24.47 9.68 -27.59
N GLU A 309 25.70 9.36 -27.96
CA GLU A 309 26.18 7.98 -27.89
C GLU A 309 26.29 7.53 -26.43
N TRP A 310 26.13 6.23 -26.21
CA TRP A 310 26.21 5.68 -24.86
C TRP A 310 27.64 5.70 -24.32
N PRO A 311 27.83 5.96 -23.00
CA PRO A 311 29.14 6.02 -22.38
C PRO A 311 29.83 4.65 -22.31
N ILE A 312 29.10 3.56 -22.59
CA ILE A 312 29.55 2.17 -22.55
C ILE A 312 29.00 1.38 -23.75
N SER A 313 29.61 0.24 -24.07
CA SER A 313 29.19 -0.56 -25.23
C SER A 313 28.03 -1.49 -24.88
N PRO A 314 27.04 -1.70 -25.76
CA PRO A 314 25.98 -2.67 -25.52
C PRO A 314 26.49 -4.14 -25.59
N PRO A 315 25.72 -5.12 -25.07
CA PRO A 315 24.50 -4.92 -24.30
C PRO A 315 24.77 -4.27 -22.93
N ILE A 316 23.89 -3.36 -22.53
CA ILE A 316 23.96 -2.63 -21.27
C ILE A 316 23.27 -3.45 -20.19
N LYS A 317 23.91 -3.68 -19.06
CA LYS A 317 23.22 -4.10 -17.84
C LYS A 317 22.80 -2.85 -17.06
N PHE A 318 21.48 -2.67 -16.91
CA PHE A 318 20.89 -1.50 -16.27
C PHE A 318 20.58 -1.79 -14.80
N ASN A 319 21.34 -1.19 -13.90
CA ASN A 319 21.30 -1.49 -12.47
C ASN A 319 20.47 -0.48 -11.67
N GLN A 320 20.40 0.79 -12.08
CA GLN A 320 19.58 1.80 -11.40
C GLN A 320 19.31 3.01 -12.31
N GLY A 321 18.07 3.50 -12.29
CA GLY A 321 17.61 4.67 -13.04
C GLY A 321 17.89 6.02 -12.39
N TYR A 322 17.37 7.09 -12.98
CA TYR A 322 17.48 8.45 -12.44
C TYR A 322 16.24 8.82 -11.61
N GLY A 323 16.45 9.47 -10.46
CA GLY A 323 15.41 10.04 -9.63
C GLY A 323 14.92 9.11 -8.50
N VAL A 324 13.61 9.00 -8.34
CA VAL A 324 13.01 8.13 -7.31
C VAL A 324 12.93 6.71 -7.86
N THR A 325 13.99 5.94 -7.66
CA THR A 325 14.16 4.58 -8.17
C THR A 325 13.58 3.52 -7.24
N TRP A 326 13.45 2.29 -7.73
CA TRP A 326 13.11 1.12 -6.94
C TRP A 326 14.06 0.98 -5.74
N ALA A 327 15.37 1.15 -5.95
CA ALA A 327 16.36 1.06 -4.88
C ALA A 327 16.15 2.14 -3.80
N VAL A 328 15.89 3.39 -4.20
CA VAL A 328 15.55 4.49 -3.28
C VAL A 328 14.32 4.20 -2.42
N GLN A 329 13.35 3.47 -2.96
CA GLN A 329 12.10 3.14 -2.27
C GLN A 329 12.20 1.86 -1.42
N ASN A 330 12.92 0.85 -1.92
CA ASN A 330 12.79 -0.52 -1.44
C ASN A 330 14.10 -1.09 -0.88
N ASP A 331 15.27 -0.67 -1.36
CA ASP A 331 16.53 -1.24 -0.88
C ASP A 331 16.75 -0.89 0.60
N PRO A 332 17.03 -1.88 1.47
CA PRO A 332 17.11 -1.66 2.91
C PRO A 332 18.18 -0.67 3.35
N PHE A 333 19.22 -0.46 2.56
CA PHE A 333 20.33 0.44 2.86
C PHE A 333 20.14 1.79 2.19
N ILE A 334 19.90 1.80 0.88
CA ILE A 334 19.82 3.03 0.07
C ILE A 334 18.68 3.93 0.56
N LYS A 335 17.49 3.39 0.86
CA LYS A 335 16.34 4.18 1.33
C LYS A 335 16.58 4.93 2.65
N GLN A 336 17.63 4.58 3.39
CA GLN A 336 18.03 5.24 4.63
C GLN A 336 19.04 6.38 4.42
N ILE A 337 19.62 6.46 3.23
CA ILE A 337 20.77 7.31 2.94
C ILE A 337 20.35 8.45 2.03
N TYR A 338 19.60 8.15 0.98
CA TYR A 338 19.15 9.16 0.02
C TYR A 338 17.78 8.86 -0.56
N SER A 339 17.09 9.93 -0.97
CA SER A 339 15.73 9.90 -1.52
C SER A 339 15.67 10.14 -3.04
N PHE A 340 16.83 10.32 -3.68
CA PHE A 340 16.92 10.65 -5.09
C PHE A 340 18.26 10.21 -5.69
N HIS A 341 18.22 9.49 -6.80
CA HIS A 341 19.39 9.08 -7.57
C HIS A 341 19.73 10.12 -8.65
N ASN A 342 20.95 10.64 -8.63
CA ASN A 342 21.38 11.79 -9.44
C ASN A 342 22.09 11.41 -10.75
N GLY A 343 22.02 10.14 -11.14
CA GLY A 343 22.62 9.59 -12.34
C GLY A 343 21.90 8.32 -12.78
N ILE A 344 22.56 7.53 -13.61
CA ILE A 344 22.16 6.15 -13.91
C ILE A 344 23.34 5.21 -13.61
N ASP A 345 23.04 4.05 -13.06
CA ASP A 345 24.03 3.01 -12.81
C ASP A 345 23.93 1.92 -13.87
N ILE A 346 24.99 1.79 -14.65
CA ILE A 346 25.04 0.90 -15.80
C ILE A 346 26.41 0.23 -15.91
N ASN A 347 26.46 -0.97 -16.46
CA ASN A 347 27.70 -1.60 -16.88
C ASN A 347 27.53 -2.26 -18.25
N SER A 348 28.64 -2.48 -18.96
CA SER A 348 28.60 -3.21 -20.22
C SER A 348 28.86 -4.69 -19.97
N LEU A 349 28.14 -5.55 -20.70
CA LEU A 349 28.36 -7.00 -20.68
C LEU A 349 29.48 -7.46 -21.63
N SER A 350 29.97 -6.56 -22.48
CA SER A 350 30.92 -6.88 -23.56
C SER A 350 32.27 -6.18 -23.41
N SER A 351 32.37 -5.13 -22.59
CA SER A 351 33.57 -4.31 -22.47
C SER A 351 33.62 -3.58 -21.13
N SER A 352 34.81 -3.28 -20.62
CA SER A 352 35.00 -2.37 -19.49
C SER A 352 35.32 -0.94 -19.92
N GLU A 353 35.23 -0.62 -21.21
CA GLU A 353 35.58 0.71 -21.72
C GLU A 353 34.50 1.75 -21.45
N VAL A 354 34.94 2.91 -20.99
CA VAL A 354 34.12 4.12 -20.88
C VAL A 354 34.53 5.11 -21.96
N LYS A 355 33.55 5.62 -22.70
CA LYS A 355 33.72 6.51 -23.85
C LYS A 355 33.07 7.86 -23.60
N ALA A 356 33.62 8.92 -24.18
CA ALA A 356 33.00 10.24 -24.15
C ALA A 356 31.70 10.22 -24.97
N VAL A 357 30.60 10.67 -24.38
CA VAL A 357 29.28 10.69 -25.07
C VAL A 357 29.16 11.78 -26.13
N GLN A 358 30.01 12.81 -26.05
CA GLN A 358 30.11 13.98 -26.92
C GLN A 358 31.56 14.51 -26.91
N ASN A 359 31.89 15.42 -27.83
CA ASN A 359 33.17 16.15 -27.82
C ASN A 359 33.28 17.02 -26.55
N GLY A 360 34.51 17.26 -26.09
CA GLY A 360 34.73 18.07 -24.90
C GLY A 360 36.15 18.07 -24.38
N THR A 361 36.36 18.84 -23.31
CA THR A 361 37.62 18.83 -22.54
C THR A 361 37.52 17.80 -21.42
N LEU A 362 38.43 16.82 -21.42
CA LEU A 362 38.52 15.78 -20.42
C LEU A 362 39.31 16.24 -19.19
N TYR A 363 38.77 15.97 -18.01
CA TYR A 363 39.40 16.11 -16.72
C TYR A 363 39.40 14.76 -15.98
N ARG A 364 40.47 14.48 -15.25
CA ARG A 364 40.55 13.37 -14.30
C ARG A 364 40.40 13.94 -12.89
N GLY A 365 39.42 13.46 -12.16
CA GLY A 365 39.08 13.97 -10.84
C GLY A 365 39.02 12.91 -9.77
N THR A 366 39.49 13.24 -8.57
CA THR A 366 39.33 12.38 -7.40
C THR A 366 38.71 13.14 -6.24
N TYR A 367 37.89 12.46 -5.46
CA TYR A 367 37.37 12.95 -4.20
C TYR A 367 37.68 11.95 -3.10
N SER A 368 38.33 12.41 -2.03
CA SER A 368 38.57 11.62 -0.82
C SER A 368 37.72 12.20 0.30
N GLY A 369 36.65 11.48 0.66
CA GLY A 369 35.82 11.84 1.81
C GLY A 369 36.51 11.54 3.14
N LEU A 370 35.79 11.75 4.24
CA LEU A 370 36.30 11.52 5.60
C LEU A 370 36.64 10.04 5.89
N SER A 371 36.11 9.11 5.10
CA SER A 371 36.37 7.66 5.19
C SER A 371 37.70 7.22 4.55
N GLY A 372 38.48 8.14 3.97
CA GLY A 372 39.83 7.88 3.46
C GLY A 372 39.90 7.12 2.13
N CYS A 373 38.77 6.66 1.61
CA CYS A 373 38.70 6.04 0.29
C CYS A 373 38.54 7.13 -0.80
N ALA A 374 39.41 7.08 -1.82
CA ALA A 374 39.43 8.04 -2.91
C ALA A 374 38.58 7.56 -4.10
N LEU A 375 37.39 8.15 -4.28
CA LEU A 375 36.55 7.89 -5.44
C LEU A 375 37.14 8.60 -6.66
N ARG A 376 37.43 7.83 -7.71
CA ARG A 376 37.93 8.33 -8.99
C ARG A 376 36.76 8.52 -9.94
N TYR A 377 36.83 9.61 -10.68
CA TYR A 377 35.89 9.95 -11.74
C TYR A 377 36.61 10.63 -12.89
N VAL A 378 35.99 10.61 -14.06
CA VAL A 378 36.34 11.50 -15.16
C VAL A 378 35.19 12.48 -15.41
N ARG A 379 35.54 13.69 -15.84
CA ARG A 379 34.59 14.71 -16.24
C ARG A 379 34.88 15.13 -17.67
N VAL A 380 33.85 15.27 -18.49
CA VAL A 380 33.96 15.88 -19.82
C VAL A 380 33.11 17.14 -19.84
N ASP A 381 33.78 18.27 -20.05
CA ASP A 381 33.18 19.59 -20.25
C ASP A 381 32.85 19.75 -21.73
N HIS A 382 31.57 19.83 -22.08
CA HIS A 382 31.13 19.73 -23.47
C HIS A 382 31.27 21.05 -24.23
N GLU A 383 31.95 21.03 -25.39
CA GLU A 383 32.19 22.26 -26.17
C GLU A 383 30.91 22.93 -26.68
N SER A 384 29.85 22.15 -26.90
CA SER A 384 28.60 22.61 -27.53
C SER A 384 27.54 23.10 -26.54
N SER A 385 27.80 23.04 -25.22
CA SER A 385 26.80 23.38 -24.19
C SER A 385 27.46 23.60 -22.83
N ASP A 386 26.81 24.30 -21.90
CA ASP A 386 27.30 24.42 -20.51
C ASP A 386 27.11 23.13 -19.67
N LEU A 387 27.05 21.96 -20.31
CA LEU A 387 26.85 20.67 -19.66
C LEU A 387 28.19 19.97 -19.42
N ASP A 388 28.31 19.38 -18.24
CA ASP A 388 29.34 18.40 -17.93
C ASP A 388 28.74 16.99 -17.94
N THR A 389 29.53 16.00 -18.33
CA THR A 389 29.26 14.60 -17.98
C THR A 389 30.28 14.07 -16.99
N LEU A 390 29.79 13.38 -15.97
CA LEU A 390 30.59 12.75 -14.92
C LEU A 390 30.46 11.23 -15.03
N TYR A 391 31.59 10.54 -14.93
CA TYR A 391 31.69 9.08 -15.01
C TYR A 391 32.47 8.59 -13.80
N LEU A 392 31.76 8.03 -12.82
CA LEU A 392 32.32 7.62 -11.53
C LEU A 392 32.50 6.09 -11.51
N HIS A 393 33.21 5.59 -10.48
CA HIS A 393 33.60 4.17 -10.34
C HIS A 393 34.50 3.68 -11.49
N VAL A 394 35.40 4.56 -11.93
CA VAL A 394 36.33 4.30 -13.04
C VAL A 394 37.79 4.28 -12.59
N ASN A 395 38.62 3.56 -13.35
CA ASN A 395 40.06 3.71 -13.32
C ASN A 395 40.53 4.58 -14.49
N TYR A 396 41.51 5.44 -14.21
CA TYR A 396 42.27 6.08 -15.27
C TYR A 396 43.09 5.02 -16.00
N LEU A 397 43.29 5.25 -17.28
CA LEU A 397 44.08 4.38 -18.17
C LEU A 397 45.34 3.84 -17.46
N LEU A 398 45.52 2.52 -17.53
CA LEU A 398 46.84 1.90 -17.60
C LEU A 398 47.31 1.96 -19.06
#